data_AF-A0A2W6Z1J4-F1
#
_entry.id   AF-A0A2W6Z1J4-F1
#
_cell.length_a   1.000
_cell.length_b   1.000
_cell.length_c   1.000
_cell.angle_alpha   90.00
_cell.angle_beta   90.00
_cell.angle_gamma   90.00
#
_symmetry.space_group_name_H-M   'P 1'
#
loop_
_entity.id
_entity.type
_entity.pdbx_description
1 polymer ?
#
loop_
_entity_poly.entity_id
_entity_poly.type
_entity_poly.pdbx_seq_one_letter_code
_entity_poly.pdbx_strand_id
1 'polypeptide(L)'
;LQQPLAPDPAGLELCAERQWRMLLAQLWGSGRQHLPLPEALARLWTAPAIRDELVELFALLLERTDHLVAPLAWPFLAEGEPAPPVPLKLHGRYSRAEVFAAFGLLNDARPFPGREGVFFDEASRCDVFFITLKKSERLFSPTTRYNDYAISRTEFHWESQSLTREASATGQRYIHHRERGSRVLLFVREENKRGGVTLPFLCLGFADYVSHEGERPMAIRWRLQRAVPGASYPELAVAV
;
A
#
# COMPACT_ATOMS: atom_id res chain seq x y z
N LEU A 1 15.82 -11.95 13.86
CA LEU A 1 17.17 -11.74 13.29
C LEU A 1 18.28 -12.20 14.22
N GLN A 2 18.17 -11.96 15.53
CA GLN A 2 19.18 -12.40 16.53
C GLN A 2 19.06 -13.88 16.96
N GLN A 3 18.04 -14.61 16.48
CA GLN A 3 17.90 -16.03 16.76
C GLN A 3 18.96 -16.85 15.98
N PRO A 4 19.48 -17.94 16.56
CA PRO A 4 20.56 -18.71 15.94
C PRO A 4 20.13 -19.41 14.65
N LEU A 5 18.87 -19.88 14.59
CA LEU A 5 18.30 -20.61 13.46
C LEU A 5 17.27 -19.77 12.71
N ALA A 6 17.16 -20.01 11.41
CA ALA A 6 16.14 -19.38 10.57
C ALA A 6 14.76 -19.84 11.03
N PRO A 7 13.75 -18.96 11.02
CA PRO A 7 12.38 -19.39 11.27
C PRO A 7 11.97 -20.38 10.18
N ASP A 8 11.29 -21.45 10.58
CA ASP A 8 10.69 -22.39 9.65
C ASP A 8 9.47 -21.73 8.99
N PRO A 9 9.47 -21.52 7.66
CA PRO A 9 8.33 -20.95 6.95
C PRO A 9 7.01 -21.68 7.19
N ALA A 10 7.04 -23.01 7.36
CA ALA A 10 5.84 -23.80 7.56
C ALA A 10 5.20 -23.59 8.94
N GLY A 11 5.97 -23.12 9.92
CA GLY A 11 5.49 -22.83 11.28
C GLY A 11 5.15 -21.36 11.53
N LEU A 12 5.23 -20.50 10.51
CA LEU A 12 4.93 -19.08 10.65
C LEU A 12 3.42 -18.83 10.56
N GLU A 13 2.90 -18.07 11.53
CA GLU A 13 1.59 -17.45 11.41
C GLU A 13 1.51 -16.60 10.14
N LEU A 14 0.37 -16.60 9.44
CA LEU A 14 0.24 -15.96 8.12
C LEU A 14 0.65 -14.48 8.12
N CYS A 15 0.33 -13.75 9.19
CA CYS A 15 0.72 -12.34 9.32
C CYS A 15 2.25 -12.18 9.40
N ALA A 16 2.92 -13.05 10.18
CA ALA A 16 4.38 -13.04 10.30
C ALA A 16 5.05 -13.49 9.00
N GLU A 17 4.49 -14.50 8.31
CA GLU A 17 4.96 -14.90 6.99
C GLU A 17 4.94 -13.73 5.99
N ARG A 18 3.83 -12.98 5.97
CA ARG A 18 3.69 -11.79 5.10
C ARG A 18 4.65 -10.66 5.48
N GLN A 19 4.91 -10.45 6.77
CA GLN A 19 5.94 -9.51 7.24
C GLN A 19 7.34 -9.89 6.74
N TRP A 20 7.68 -11.18 6.79
CA TRP A 20 8.94 -11.66 6.20
C TRP A 20 8.96 -11.37 4.70
N ARG A 21 7.93 -11.75 3.94
CA ARG A 21 7.88 -11.48 2.50
C ARG A 21 8.03 -9.98 2.16
N MET A 22 7.46 -9.08 2.98
CA MET A 22 7.68 -7.63 2.84
C MET A 22 9.16 -7.25 2.99
N LEU A 23 9.81 -7.68 4.08
CA LEU A 23 11.23 -7.39 4.32
C LEU A 23 12.11 -7.97 3.20
N LEU A 24 11.87 -9.22 2.82
CA LEU A 24 12.70 -9.91 1.83
C LEU A 24 12.53 -9.31 0.43
N ALA A 25 11.34 -8.79 0.11
CA ALA A 25 11.13 -8.01 -1.12
C ALA A 25 11.94 -6.69 -1.14
N GLN A 26 12.27 -6.11 0.02
CA GLN A 26 13.19 -4.97 0.11
C GLN A 26 14.66 -5.40 -0.07
N LEU A 27 15.05 -6.54 0.51
CA LEU A 27 16.43 -7.01 0.52
C LEU A 27 16.89 -7.60 -0.82
N TRP A 28 16.05 -8.42 -1.45
CA TRP A 28 16.40 -9.14 -2.67
C TRP A 28 15.55 -8.75 -3.87
N GLY A 29 14.55 -7.88 -3.70
CA GLY A 29 13.68 -7.45 -4.77
C GLY A 29 12.54 -8.41 -5.06
N SER A 30 11.88 -8.21 -6.19
CA SER A 30 10.75 -9.00 -6.66
C SER A 30 10.91 -9.32 -8.16
N GLY A 31 9.99 -10.11 -8.71
CA GLY A 31 10.00 -10.51 -10.10
C GLY A 31 11.14 -11.48 -10.38
N ARG A 32 12.08 -11.08 -11.25
CA ARG A 32 13.23 -11.92 -11.62
C ARG A 32 14.22 -12.14 -10.48
N GLN A 33 14.20 -11.28 -9.47
CA GLN A 33 15.07 -11.38 -8.29
C GLN A 33 14.35 -12.01 -7.09
N HIS A 34 13.08 -12.43 -7.27
CA HIS A 34 12.31 -13.09 -6.21
C HIS A 34 12.97 -14.39 -5.80
N LEU A 35 13.11 -14.59 -4.48
CA LEU A 35 13.53 -15.85 -3.89
C LEU A 35 12.37 -16.49 -3.13
N PRO A 36 12.15 -17.81 -3.25
CA PRO A 36 11.20 -18.53 -2.41
C PRO A 36 11.48 -18.29 -0.92
N LEU A 37 10.44 -18.12 -0.12
CA LEU A 37 10.59 -17.73 1.29
C LEU A 37 11.58 -18.61 2.09
N PRO A 38 11.58 -19.95 1.98
CA PRO A 38 12.57 -20.79 2.68
C PRO A 38 14.02 -20.51 2.25
N GLU A 39 14.26 -20.38 0.95
CA GLU A 39 15.60 -20.11 0.40
C GLU A 39 16.09 -18.72 0.83
N ALA A 40 15.20 -17.75 0.74
CA ALA A 40 15.41 -16.38 1.11
C ALA A 40 15.83 -16.29 2.60
N LEU A 41 15.05 -16.88 3.52
CA LEU A 41 15.40 -16.93 4.94
C LEU A 41 16.71 -17.67 5.21
N ALA A 42 16.95 -18.82 4.58
CA ALA A 42 18.21 -19.54 4.71
C ALA A 42 19.40 -18.65 4.31
N ARG A 43 19.28 -17.92 3.19
CA ARG A 43 20.32 -17.01 2.71
C ARG A 43 20.56 -15.82 3.64
N LEU A 44 19.53 -15.28 4.30
CA LEU A 44 19.74 -14.24 5.32
C LEU A 44 20.44 -14.80 6.56
N TRP A 45 20.17 -16.05 6.93
CA TRP A 45 20.81 -16.68 8.08
C TRP A 45 22.27 -17.11 7.85
N THR A 46 22.71 -17.27 6.60
CA THR A 46 24.13 -17.47 6.28
C THR A 46 24.93 -16.16 6.28
N ALA A 47 24.28 -15.01 6.41
CA ALA A 47 24.91 -13.68 6.39
C ALA A 47 24.76 -12.96 7.75
N PRO A 48 25.52 -13.36 8.79
CA PRO A 48 25.39 -12.78 10.13
C PRO A 48 25.60 -11.26 10.15
N ALA A 49 26.61 -10.74 9.44
CA ALA A 49 26.88 -9.31 9.36
C ALA A 49 25.68 -8.50 8.83
N ILE A 50 24.97 -9.00 7.80
CA ILE A 50 23.78 -8.33 7.26
C ILE A 50 22.65 -8.31 8.30
N ARG A 51 22.48 -9.38 9.08
CA ARG A 51 21.45 -9.40 10.13
C ARG A 51 21.77 -8.43 11.25
N ASP A 52 23.03 -8.31 11.64
CA ASP A 52 23.49 -7.38 12.67
C ASP A 52 23.27 -5.93 12.20
N GLU A 53 23.67 -5.60 10.97
CA GLU A 53 23.39 -4.30 10.35
C GLU A 53 21.89 -4.00 10.27
N LEU A 54 21.05 -4.99 9.95
CA LEU A 54 19.59 -4.80 9.94
C LEU A 54 19.02 -4.51 11.32
N VAL A 55 19.54 -5.14 12.37
CA VAL A 55 19.11 -4.86 13.75
C VAL A 55 19.49 -3.44 14.15
N GLU A 56 20.72 -3.02 13.86
CA GLU A 56 21.19 -1.65 14.09
C GLU A 56 20.36 -0.62 13.30
N LEU A 57 20.12 -0.91 12.02
CA LEU A 57 19.31 -0.06 11.15
C LEU A 57 17.87 0.05 11.68
N PHE A 58 17.26 -1.04 12.13
CA PHE A 58 15.91 -1.01 12.70
C PHE A 58 15.85 -0.18 13.98
N ALA A 59 16.86 -0.26 14.85
CA ALA A 59 16.95 0.58 16.03
C ALA A 59 17.03 2.07 15.66
N LEU A 60 17.89 2.41 14.68
CA LEU A 60 18.03 3.78 14.18
C LEU A 60 16.75 4.30 13.52
N LEU A 61 16.08 3.48 12.71
CA LEU A 61 14.82 3.84 12.06
C LEU A 61 13.69 4.03 13.07
N LEU A 62 13.65 3.21 14.13
CA LEU A 62 12.69 3.35 15.21
C LEU A 62 12.89 4.67 15.96
N GLU A 63 14.13 5.05 16.27
CA GLU A 63 14.46 6.33 16.92
C GLU A 63 14.08 7.53 16.04
N ARG A 64 14.25 7.42 14.71
CA ARG A 64 13.90 8.47 13.75
C ARG A 64 12.43 8.53 13.38
N THR A 65 11.59 7.62 13.88
CA THR A 65 10.16 7.60 13.58
C THR A 65 9.48 8.76 14.31
N ASP A 66 9.14 9.81 13.56
CA ASP A 66 8.60 11.08 14.07
C ASP A 66 7.07 11.15 14.10
N HIS A 67 6.39 10.10 13.64
CA HIS A 67 4.93 10.00 13.64
C HIS A 67 4.46 8.60 14.00
N LEU A 68 3.29 8.52 14.64
CA LEU A 68 2.71 7.25 15.03
C LEU A 68 2.13 6.52 13.82
N VAL A 69 2.64 5.31 13.60
CA VAL A 69 2.01 4.31 12.73
C VAL A 69 1.16 3.37 13.57
N ALA A 70 -0.09 3.17 13.19
CA ALA A 70 -1.05 2.34 13.92
C ALA A 70 -1.50 1.15 13.07
N PRO A 71 -1.86 -0.01 13.66
CA PRO A 71 -2.54 -1.06 12.92
C PRO A 71 -3.76 -0.54 12.16
N LEU A 72 -4.03 -1.09 10.97
CA LEU A 72 -5.24 -0.78 10.23
C LEU A 72 -6.47 -1.27 11.00
N ALA A 73 -7.41 -0.36 11.28
CA ALA A 73 -8.71 -0.69 11.82
C ALA A 73 -9.62 -1.15 10.67
N TRP A 74 -9.64 -2.46 10.39
CA TRP A 74 -10.41 -3.05 9.30
C TRP A 74 -11.92 -2.87 9.53
N PRO A 75 -12.64 -2.09 8.70
CA PRO A 75 -14.07 -1.85 8.88
C PRO A 75 -14.88 -3.07 8.45
N PHE A 76 -16.17 -3.12 8.82
CA PHE A 76 -17.12 -4.16 8.37
C PHE A 76 -16.72 -5.60 8.73
N LEU A 77 -15.99 -5.79 9.83
CA LEU A 77 -15.78 -7.11 10.42
C LEU A 77 -16.95 -7.42 11.35
N ALA A 78 -17.44 -8.66 11.33
CA ALA A 78 -18.41 -9.11 12.31
C ALA A 78 -17.78 -9.17 13.71
N GLU A 79 -18.61 -9.10 14.75
CA GLU A 79 -18.13 -9.27 16.12
C GLU A 79 -17.45 -10.65 16.28
N GLY A 80 -16.20 -10.64 16.78
CA GLY A 80 -15.40 -11.85 16.94
C GLY A 80 -14.69 -12.35 15.68
N GLU A 81 -14.91 -11.74 14.51
CA GLU A 81 -14.18 -12.08 13.29
C GLU A 81 -12.76 -11.49 13.32
N PRO A 82 -11.71 -12.30 13.07
CA PRO A 82 -10.35 -11.78 13.03
C PRO A 82 -10.16 -10.89 11.80
N ALA A 83 -9.36 -9.83 11.96
CA ALA A 83 -8.95 -9.02 10.83
C ALA A 83 -8.14 -9.86 9.82
N PRO A 84 -8.20 -9.56 8.52
CA PRO A 84 -7.31 -10.16 7.53
C PRO A 84 -5.84 -10.04 7.96
N PRO A 85 -4.99 -11.06 7.71
CA PRO A 85 -3.59 -11.07 8.13
C PRO A 85 -2.75 -10.15 7.24
N VAL A 86 -3.07 -8.85 7.18
CA VAL A 86 -2.42 -7.85 6.35
C VAL A 86 -1.60 -6.93 7.27
N PRO A 87 -0.26 -7.11 7.34
CA PRO A 87 0.61 -6.41 8.29
C PRO A 87 0.96 -4.96 7.90
N LEU A 88 0.00 -4.24 7.30
CA LEU A 88 0.16 -2.82 6.96
C LEU A 88 -0.33 -1.95 8.11
N LYS A 89 0.32 -0.80 8.28
CA LYS A 89 -0.01 0.20 9.28
C LYS A 89 -0.48 1.48 8.61
N LEU A 90 -1.48 2.11 9.22
CA LEU A 90 -1.93 3.45 8.89
C LEU A 90 -0.75 4.41 8.98
N HIS A 91 -0.60 5.24 7.95
CA HIS A 91 0.50 6.19 7.74
C HIS A 91 1.90 5.57 7.63
N GLY A 92 2.00 4.23 7.52
CA GLY A 92 3.23 3.58 7.13
C GLY A 92 3.57 3.87 5.66
N ARG A 93 4.86 3.84 5.33
CA ARG A 93 5.36 3.97 3.96
C ARG A 93 5.77 2.61 3.42
N TYR A 94 5.24 2.25 2.25
CA TYR A 94 5.42 0.94 1.65
C TYR A 94 5.71 1.06 0.16
N SER A 95 6.67 0.30 -0.33
CA SER A 95 6.78 0.00 -1.75
C SER A 95 5.58 -0.80 -2.24
N ARG A 96 5.36 -0.81 -3.56
CA ARG A 96 4.32 -1.65 -4.16
C ARG A 96 4.53 -3.13 -3.85
N ALA A 97 5.77 -3.61 -3.89
CA ALA A 97 6.09 -5.01 -3.61
C ALA A 97 5.71 -5.40 -2.18
N GLU A 98 5.97 -4.53 -1.19
CA GLU A 98 5.55 -4.75 0.19
C GLU A 98 4.03 -4.79 0.33
N VAL A 99 3.29 -3.90 -0.33
CA VAL A 99 1.81 -3.95 -0.29
C VAL A 99 1.31 -5.28 -0.88
N PHE A 100 1.81 -5.71 -2.04
CA PHE A 100 1.43 -7.01 -2.60
C PHE A 100 1.82 -8.18 -1.68
N ALA A 101 2.99 -8.15 -1.05
CA ALA A 101 3.40 -9.16 -0.07
C ALA A 101 2.47 -9.19 1.16
N ALA A 102 2.07 -8.02 1.66
CA ALA A 102 1.18 -7.89 2.80
C ALA A 102 -0.23 -8.44 2.52
N PHE A 103 -0.71 -8.37 1.28
CA PHE A 103 -1.96 -9.01 0.85
C PHE A 103 -1.78 -10.49 0.47
N GLY A 104 -0.55 -11.05 0.53
CA GLY A 104 -0.26 -12.43 0.12
C GLY A 104 -0.21 -12.64 -1.40
N LEU A 105 -0.19 -11.55 -2.18
CA LEU A 105 -0.20 -11.56 -3.64
C LEU A 105 1.21 -11.48 -4.26
N LEU A 106 2.25 -11.28 -3.44
CA LEU A 106 3.64 -11.48 -3.84
C LEU A 106 4.14 -12.76 -3.16
N ASN A 107 4.21 -13.83 -3.94
CA ASN A 107 4.58 -15.17 -3.48
C ASN A 107 5.25 -15.96 -4.60
N ASP A 108 5.58 -17.22 -4.33
CA ASP A 108 6.42 -18.02 -5.23
C ASP A 108 5.69 -18.34 -6.55
N ALA A 109 4.36 -18.44 -6.52
CA ALA A 109 3.53 -18.59 -7.71
C ALA A 109 3.27 -17.26 -8.44
N ARG A 110 3.34 -16.13 -7.72
CA ARG A 110 3.15 -14.77 -8.25
C ARG A 110 4.32 -13.86 -7.83
N PRO A 111 5.50 -14.02 -8.44
CA PRO A 111 6.70 -13.29 -8.01
C PRO A 111 6.72 -11.84 -8.49
N PHE A 112 5.83 -11.45 -9.42
CA PHE A 112 5.74 -10.08 -9.92
C PHE A 112 4.57 -9.35 -9.29
N PRO A 113 4.79 -8.19 -8.63
CA PRO A 113 3.68 -7.35 -8.21
C PRO A 113 2.94 -6.81 -9.45
N GLY A 114 1.63 -6.65 -9.33
CA GLY A 114 0.82 -6.03 -10.37
C GLY A 114 1.31 -4.63 -10.71
N ARG A 115 1.13 -4.20 -11.97
CA ARG A 115 1.46 -2.84 -12.42
C ARG A 115 0.27 -1.90 -12.43
N GLU A 116 -0.91 -2.44 -12.21
CA GLU A 116 -2.16 -1.70 -12.23
C GLU A 116 -2.21 -0.68 -11.09
N GLY A 117 -2.86 0.46 -11.35
CA GLY A 117 -3.03 1.52 -10.34
C GLY A 117 -4.03 1.15 -9.26
N VAL A 118 -4.87 0.13 -9.48
CA VAL A 118 -5.82 -0.41 -8.51
C VAL A 118 -5.88 -1.92 -8.70
N PHE A 119 -6.00 -2.68 -7.61
CA PHE A 119 -6.44 -4.07 -7.66
C PHE A 119 -7.50 -4.34 -6.59
N PHE A 120 -8.34 -5.34 -6.84
CA PHE A 120 -9.29 -5.85 -5.85
C PHE A 120 -8.75 -7.16 -5.26
N ASP A 121 -8.59 -7.20 -3.95
CA ASP A 121 -8.31 -8.44 -3.21
C ASP A 121 -9.62 -9.06 -2.74
N GLU A 122 -9.98 -10.20 -3.33
CA GLU A 122 -11.21 -10.91 -2.99
C GLU A 122 -11.22 -11.40 -1.54
N ALA A 123 -10.07 -11.91 -1.05
CA ALA A 123 -9.95 -12.50 0.27
C ALA A 123 -10.25 -11.49 1.40
N SER A 124 -9.77 -10.24 1.27
CA SER A 124 -10.06 -9.16 2.22
C SER A 124 -11.20 -8.23 1.77
N ARG A 125 -11.83 -8.52 0.61
CA ARG A 125 -12.83 -7.67 -0.06
C ARG A 125 -12.38 -6.21 -0.14
N CYS A 126 -11.13 -5.98 -0.50
CA CYS A 126 -10.51 -4.67 -0.44
C CYS A 126 -10.02 -4.23 -1.82
N ASP A 127 -10.51 -3.10 -2.30
CA ASP A 127 -9.87 -2.38 -3.40
C ASP A 127 -8.68 -1.58 -2.85
N VAL A 128 -7.51 -1.77 -3.45
CA VAL A 128 -6.25 -1.15 -3.03
C VAL A 128 -5.78 -0.19 -4.11
N PHE A 129 -5.72 1.09 -3.77
CA PHE A 129 -5.45 2.17 -4.72
C PHE A 129 -4.00 2.64 -4.59
N PHE A 130 -3.24 2.60 -5.69
CA PHE A 130 -1.91 3.20 -5.79
C PHE A 130 -1.98 4.51 -6.57
N ILE A 131 -1.88 5.62 -5.85
CA ILE A 131 -2.06 6.97 -6.39
C ILE A 131 -0.71 7.69 -6.42
N THR A 132 -0.34 8.22 -7.57
CA THR A 132 0.86 9.06 -7.75
C THR A 132 0.40 10.44 -8.21
N LEU A 133 0.61 11.47 -7.38
CA LEU A 133 0.07 12.82 -7.62
C LEU A 133 0.72 13.48 -8.83
N LYS A 134 2.05 13.60 -8.82
CA LYS A 134 2.87 14.09 -9.93
C LYS A 134 3.08 12.97 -10.94
N LYS A 135 2.24 12.93 -11.97
CA LYS A 135 2.48 12.13 -13.19
C LYS A 135 3.61 12.82 -13.97
N SER A 136 4.70 12.11 -14.26
CA SER A 136 5.89 12.69 -14.89
C SER A 136 5.55 13.45 -16.19
N GLU A 137 6.15 14.63 -16.39
CA GLU A 137 5.92 15.59 -17.48
C GLU A 137 6.07 15.04 -18.91
N ARG A 138 6.65 13.85 -19.09
CA ARG A 138 7.05 13.32 -20.39
C ARG A 138 5.90 12.94 -21.33
N LEU A 139 4.64 13.12 -20.92
CA LEU A 139 3.44 12.73 -21.69
C LEU A 139 2.27 13.73 -21.63
N PHE A 140 2.40 14.93 -21.06
CA PHE A 140 1.25 15.85 -20.91
C PHE A 140 1.55 17.29 -21.32
N SER A 141 0.55 17.90 -21.98
CA SER A 141 0.47 19.34 -22.27
C SER A 141 0.57 20.17 -20.98
N PRO A 142 1.15 21.39 -20.99
CA PRO A 142 1.33 22.27 -19.82
C PRO A 142 0.06 22.65 -19.05
N THR A 143 -1.11 22.19 -19.47
CA THR A 143 -2.43 22.57 -18.95
C THR A 143 -3.12 21.50 -18.10
N THR A 144 -2.53 20.32 -17.91
CA THR A 144 -3.16 19.24 -17.13
C THR A 144 -2.77 19.34 -15.65
N ARG A 145 -3.68 19.90 -14.84
CA ARG A 145 -3.61 19.92 -13.37
C ARG A 145 -3.47 18.50 -12.80
N TYR A 146 -3.07 18.42 -11.54
CA TYR A 146 -3.16 17.20 -10.74
C TYR A 146 -4.60 16.65 -10.75
N ASN A 147 -4.80 15.52 -11.44
CA ASN A 147 -6.10 14.84 -11.44
C ASN A 147 -6.40 14.13 -10.11
N ASP A 148 -5.39 13.94 -9.26
CA ASP A 148 -5.51 13.27 -7.97
C ASP A 148 -4.87 14.18 -6.90
N TYR A 149 -5.57 14.47 -5.80
CA TYR A 149 -5.06 15.37 -4.75
C TYR A 149 -5.82 15.25 -3.43
N ALA A 150 -5.17 15.59 -2.32
CA ALA A 150 -5.87 15.77 -1.04
C ALA A 150 -6.64 17.11 -1.05
N ILE A 151 -7.97 17.06 -0.87
CA ILE A 151 -8.85 18.24 -0.74
C ILE A 151 -8.68 18.85 0.66
N SER A 152 -8.59 17.97 1.66
CA SER A 152 -8.35 18.31 3.06
C SER A 152 -7.64 17.15 3.75
N ARG A 153 -7.36 17.27 5.04
CA ARG A 153 -6.78 16.16 5.82
C ARG A 153 -7.69 14.93 5.88
N THR A 154 -8.98 15.05 5.56
CA THR A 154 -9.95 13.95 5.61
C THR A 154 -10.67 13.70 4.29
N GLU A 155 -10.35 14.44 3.23
CA GLU A 155 -11.00 14.28 1.92
C GLU A 155 -9.97 14.21 0.81
N PHE A 156 -10.18 13.30 -0.12
CA PHE A 156 -9.26 13.02 -1.23
C PHE A 156 -10.04 12.95 -2.54
N HIS A 157 -9.51 13.60 -3.58
CA HIS A 157 -10.02 13.54 -4.94
C HIS A 157 -9.21 12.54 -5.75
N TRP A 158 -9.89 11.63 -6.45
CA TRP A 158 -9.26 10.61 -7.28
C TRP A 158 -10.04 10.37 -8.57
N GLU A 159 -9.35 10.27 -9.69
CA GLU A 159 -9.94 9.90 -10.98
C GLU A 159 -9.74 8.42 -11.31
N SER A 160 -10.82 7.78 -11.73
CA SER A 160 -10.77 6.38 -12.15
C SER A 160 -9.97 6.14 -13.42
N GLN A 161 -9.59 4.89 -13.67
CA GLN A 161 -9.10 4.50 -14.99
C GLN A 161 -10.21 4.71 -16.04
N SER A 162 -9.81 4.98 -17.28
CA SER A 162 -10.73 5.33 -18.39
C SER A 162 -11.80 4.28 -18.73
N LEU A 163 -11.58 3.03 -18.33
CA LEU A 163 -12.52 1.92 -18.52
C LEU A 163 -13.53 1.75 -17.37
N THR A 164 -13.27 2.36 -16.22
CA THR A 164 -14.16 2.27 -15.05
C THR A 164 -15.31 3.25 -15.24
N ARG A 165 -16.48 2.71 -15.55
CA ARG A 165 -17.75 3.46 -15.66
C ARG A 165 -18.55 3.29 -14.38
N GLU A 166 -19.41 4.25 -14.08
CA GLU A 166 -20.36 4.16 -12.96
C GLU A 166 -21.15 2.85 -12.98
N ALA A 167 -21.71 2.49 -14.14
CA ALA A 167 -22.51 1.27 -14.30
C ALA A 167 -21.69 -0.04 -14.35
N SER A 168 -20.36 0.03 -14.37
CA SER A 168 -19.51 -1.17 -14.38
C SER A 168 -19.50 -1.87 -13.02
N ALA A 169 -19.17 -3.17 -12.99
CA ALA A 169 -19.05 -3.92 -11.73
C ALA A 169 -18.08 -3.24 -10.73
N THR A 170 -16.97 -2.69 -11.23
CA THR A 170 -15.98 -1.95 -10.42
C THR A 170 -16.52 -0.60 -9.94
N GLY A 171 -17.15 0.20 -10.82
CA GLY A 171 -17.74 1.49 -10.42
C GLY A 171 -18.84 1.31 -9.38
N GLN A 172 -19.72 0.33 -9.58
CA GLN A 172 -20.75 -0.05 -8.63
C GLN A 172 -20.17 -0.56 -7.31
N ARG A 173 -19.03 -1.27 -7.32
CA ARG A 173 -18.33 -1.67 -6.09
C ARG A 173 -17.79 -0.45 -5.34
N TYR A 174 -17.23 0.55 -6.02
CA TYR A 174 -16.75 1.77 -5.38
C TYR A 174 -17.87 2.58 -4.73
N ILE A 175 -18.98 2.81 -5.45
CA ILE A 175 -20.13 3.60 -4.99
C ILE A 175 -20.81 2.92 -3.79
N HIS A 176 -21.06 1.61 -3.91
CA HIS A 176 -21.82 0.84 -2.93
C HIS A 176 -20.92 0.03 -2.00
N HIS A 177 -19.66 0.44 -1.78
CA HIS A 177 -18.69 -0.43 -1.10
C HIS A 177 -19.15 -0.85 0.31
N ARG A 178 -19.77 0.07 1.06
CA ARG A 178 -20.22 -0.15 2.43
C ARG A 178 -21.34 -1.18 2.48
N GLU A 179 -22.34 -0.99 1.63
CA GLU A 179 -23.50 -1.88 1.47
C GLU A 179 -23.05 -3.28 1.04
N ARG A 180 -22.01 -3.32 0.20
CA ARG A 180 -21.40 -4.54 -0.31
C ARG A 180 -20.29 -5.06 0.58
N GLY A 181 -20.08 -4.55 1.80
CA GLY A 181 -19.03 -4.98 2.72
C GLY A 181 -17.60 -5.01 2.14
N SER A 182 -17.35 -4.25 1.06
CA SER A 182 -16.03 -4.07 0.47
C SER A 182 -15.38 -2.79 1.00
N ARG A 183 -14.07 -2.72 0.90
CA ARG A 183 -13.24 -1.68 1.51
C ARG A 183 -12.42 -0.99 0.44
N VAL A 184 -12.09 0.28 0.64
CA VAL A 184 -11.21 1.03 -0.26
C VAL A 184 -10.03 1.56 0.56
N LEU A 185 -8.82 1.13 0.22
CA LEU A 185 -7.58 1.45 0.95
C LEU A 185 -6.63 2.25 0.05
N LEU A 186 -6.26 3.46 0.49
CA LEU A 186 -5.48 4.40 -0.30
C LEU A 186 -3.99 4.37 0.05
N PHE A 187 -3.15 4.20 -0.97
CA PHE A 187 -1.70 4.34 -0.93
C PHE A 187 -1.30 5.48 -1.87
N VAL A 188 -0.72 6.54 -1.32
CA VAL A 188 -0.45 7.78 -2.07
C VAL A 188 1.01 8.16 -1.98
N ARG A 189 1.58 8.64 -3.09
CA ARG A 189 2.91 9.25 -3.11
C ARG A 189 2.91 10.49 -3.99
N GLU A 190 3.79 11.42 -3.66
CA GLU A 190 3.92 12.66 -4.41
C GLU A 190 4.36 12.40 -5.86
N GLU A 191 5.43 11.62 -6.07
CA GLU A 191 5.95 11.33 -7.41
C GLU A 191 6.49 9.90 -7.50
N ASN A 192 6.78 9.43 -8.72
CA ASN A 192 7.26 8.06 -8.89
C ASN A 192 8.69 7.87 -8.37
N LYS A 193 9.58 8.81 -8.69
CA LYS A 193 10.99 8.75 -8.33
C LYS A 193 11.51 10.12 -7.94
N ARG A 194 12.42 10.16 -6.96
CA ARG A 194 13.19 11.35 -6.58
C ARG A 194 14.65 10.95 -6.44
N GLY A 195 15.56 11.69 -7.07
CA GLY A 195 17.00 11.38 -7.02
C GLY A 195 17.35 9.97 -7.53
N GLY A 196 16.63 9.45 -8.52
CA GLY A 196 16.83 8.10 -9.06
C GLY A 196 16.18 6.96 -8.25
N VAL A 197 15.72 7.25 -7.02
CA VAL A 197 15.10 6.27 -6.12
C VAL A 197 13.58 6.29 -6.28
N THR A 198 12.95 5.12 -6.30
CA THR A 198 11.48 5.01 -6.33
C THR A 198 10.91 5.35 -4.97
N LEU A 199 9.99 6.31 -4.92
CA LEU A 199 9.38 6.70 -3.65
C LEU A 199 8.33 5.65 -3.19
N PRO A 200 8.30 5.33 -1.89
CA PRO A 200 7.26 4.50 -1.30
C PRO A 200 5.93 5.26 -1.26
N PHE A 201 4.84 4.52 -1.16
CA PHE A 201 3.51 5.05 -0.94
C PHE A 201 3.21 5.17 0.56
N LEU A 202 2.64 6.29 0.95
CA LEU A 202 2.04 6.51 2.27
C LEU A 202 0.66 5.85 2.32
N CYS A 203 0.41 5.00 3.32
CA CYS A 203 -0.90 4.42 3.58
C CYS A 203 -1.82 5.46 4.24
N LEU A 204 -2.78 6.02 3.50
CA LEU A 204 -3.75 6.97 4.06
C LEU A 204 -4.89 6.28 4.83
N GLY A 205 -4.97 4.95 4.75
CA GLY A 205 -6.01 4.16 5.39
C GLY A 205 -7.26 4.01 4.54
N PHE A 206 -8.33 3.52 5.19
CA PHE A 206 -9.59 3.26 4.52
C PHE A 206 -10.37 4.55 4.22
N ALA A 207 -11.15 4.52 3.15
CA ALA A 207 -11.94 5.65 2.71
C ALA A 207 -13.39 5.27 2.36
N ASP A 208 -14.30 6.20 2.64
CA ASP A 208 -15.72 6.11 2.36
C ASP A 208 -16.08 6.95 1.12
N TYR A 209 -16.88 6.38 0.23
CA TYR A 209 -17.37 7.08 -0.95
C TYR A 209 -18.27 8.27 -0.51
N VAL A 210 -18.07 9.44 -1.12
CA VAL A 210 -18.89 10.64 -0.87
C VAL A 210 -19.73 10.99 -2.09
N SER A 211 -19.07 11.21 -3.23
CA SER A 211 -19.71 11.59 -4.49
C SER A 211 -18.75 11.33 -5.65
N HIS A 212 -19.25 11.41 -6.88
CA HIS A 212 -18.40 11.51 -8.07
C HIS A 212 -19.00 12.46 -9.10
N GLU A 213 -18.14 12.95 -10.00
CA GLU A 213 -18.53 13.70 -11.19
C GLU A 213 -17.91 13.05 -12.44
N GLY A 214 -18.62 13.11 -13.57
CA GLY A 214 -18.16 12.47 -14.82
C GLY A 214 -18.25 10.94 -14.81
N GLU A 215 -18.20 10.35 -16.00
CA GLU A 215 -18.31 8.89 -16.18
C GLU A 215 -16.98 8.26 -16.64
N ARG A 216 -16.15 8.98 -17.41
CA ARG A 216 -14.89 8.50 -18.02
C ARG A 216 -13.85 9.62 -18.08
N PRO A 217 -13.05 9.84 -17.03
CA PRO A 217 -13.03 9.09 -15.77
C PRO A 217 -14.17 9.48 -14.81
N MET A 218 -14.46 8.62 -13.83
CA MET A 218 -15.21 8.99 -12.63
C MET A 218 -14.28 9.77 -11.70
N ALA A 219 -14.60 11.03 -11.43
CA ALA A 219 -13.86 11.89 -10.52
C ALA A 219 -14.47 11.76 -9.11
N ILE A 220 -13.97 10.80 -8.33
CA ILE A 220 -14.54 10.40 -7.04
C ILE A 220 -13.96 11.25 -5.90
N ARG A 221 -14.85 11.70 -5.01
CA ARG A 221 -14.49 12.24 -3.70
C ARG A 221 -14.59 11.15 -2.65
N TRP A 222 -13.47 10.90 -1.99
CA TRP A 222 -13.30 9.94 -0.90
C TRP A 222 -13.16 10.67 0.43
N ARG A 223 -13.86 10.22 1.46
CA ARG A 223 -13.65 10.64 2.85
C ARG A 223 -12.76 9.64 3.56
N LEU A 224 -11.57 10.06 3.98
CA LEU A 224 -10.66 9.21 4.77
C LEU A 224 -11.24 8.99 6.16
N GLN A 225 -11.22 7.74 6.64
CA GLN A 225 -11.68 7.39 7.99
C GLN A 225 -10.75 7.93 9.08
N ARG A 226 -9.50 8.23 8.73
CA ARG A 226 -8.51 8.84 9.61
C ARG A 226 -7.83 10.00 8.89
N ALA A 227 -7.62 11.10 9.61
CA ALA A 227 -7.01 12.28 9.04
C ALA A 227 -5.53 12.06 8.73
N VAL A 228 -5.09 12.54 7.57
CA VAL A 228 -3.67 12.60 7.20
C VAL A 228 -2.89 13.35 8.31
N PRO A 229 -1.70 12.87 8.73
CA PRO A 229 -0.86 13.58 9.67
C PRO A 229 -0.49 14.97 9.16
N GLY A 230 -0.42 15.97 10.05
CA GLY A 230 -0.12 17.35 9.66
C GLY A 230 1.21 17.47 8.91
N ALA A 231 2.23 16.71 9.32
CA ALA A 231 3.55 16.71 8.68
C ALA A 231 3.55 16.15 7.25
N SER A 232 2.65 15.20 6.95
CA SER A 232 2.57 14.56 5.62
C SER A 232 1.62 15.29 4.66
N TYR A 233 0.70 16.09 5.18
CA TYR A 233 -0.30 16.77 4.35
C TYR A 233 0.27 17.71 3.28
N PRO A 234 1.34 18.51 3.54
CA PRO A 234 1.94 19.37 2.51
C PRO A 234 2.47 18.61 1.30
N GLU A 235 2.90 17.35 1.46
CA GLU A 235 3.36 16.49 0.34
C GLU A 235 2.20 16.03 -0.56
N LEU A 236 0.96 16.10 -0.05
CA LEU A 236 -0.24 15.55 -0.69
C LEU A 236 -1.22 16.61 -1.19
N ALA A 237 -1.14 17.81 -0.62
CA ALA A 237 -1.90 18.96 -1.06
C ALA A 237 -1.28 19.53 -2.34
N VAL A 238 -2.12 20.05 -3.23
CA VAL A 238 -1.63 20.87 -4.34
C VAL A 238 -1.02 22.14 -3.73
N ALA A 239 0.23 22.43 -4.06
CA ALA A 239 0.79 23.76 -3.83
C ALA A 239 -0.04 24.76 -4.67
N VAL A 240 -0.87 25.55 -3.99
CA VAL A 240 -1.63 26.66 -4.60
C VAL A 240 -0.71 27.84 -4.83
#